data_AF-A0A821F3E5-F1
#
_entry.id   AF-A0A821F3E5-F1
#
_cell.length_a   1.000
_cell.length_b   1.000
_cell.length_c   1.000
_cell.angle_alpha   90.00
_cell.angle_beta   90.00
_cell.angle_gamma   90.00
#
_symmetry.space_group_name_H-M   'P 1'
#
loop_
_entity.id
_entity.type
_entity.pdbx_description
1 polymer ?
#
loop_
_entity_poly.entity_id
_entity_poly.type
_entity_poly.pdbx_seq_one_letter_code
_entity_poly.pdbx_strand_id
1 'polypeptide(L)'
;MYSTSESVDHCGHRYGPLHIEMKRKLNQMDDVIRNISLLFNQSNSSSLLIVIGDHGMTQQGDHGGDELNEIETAMFIYTNKPNYFSLSQKNEKTVSQIDLVPTLSWFLHILIPFSSLGMMITDIIPLEQRYFSMKLNFEQIEIYLKHISFTLPLSDKLQELRSNLHTIFISFNRERNLTMIENLFNEFKFELQTHFRLQWSTFNIFRIIIGLILMLISCLIFILIYLKSFIMLINHRNMIFNISLLLMYFIISFSNSFIINEAMCLYFLLQTIILINKMKILKKFLLSLLLFITRAFLICREEQLPYCIDSIWLVKKFSDTSDYFLSFIAAIVWLIILILTCNYSYFLPYISYISIVGYWFNIPHTLSIYYVSIMIQICFVLLNPSRFDKLIYSILIFVVGYRFSFVIFFQYFIYYIIFNDNNQSVSLLLSILADYFFYATGHQPVLSQIRWTAAFPTLNSSINIYLSLIINSLIVRGIFIIIETFSGQILNVIFIRKMYQKKYQTELFKKILIIDCFKLMITSLSVFILRRHLMLWKIFCPRFLFQLIGFIIKWLFVFLTTKL
;
A
#
# COMPACT_ATOMS: atom_id res chain seq x y z
N MET A 1 4.57 6.45 -28.51
CA MET A 1 3.54 7.29 -27.86
C MET A 1 3.64 7.28 -26.34
N TYR A 2 3.99 6.17 -25.66
CA TYR A 2 4.15 6.17 -24.19
C TYR A 2 5.28 7.07 -23.64
N SER A 3 6.29 7.44 -24.44
CA SER A 3 7.44 8.23 -23.96
C SER A 3 7.32 9.75 -24.13
N THR A 4 6.23 10.28 -24.68
CA THR A 4 6.14 11.70 -25.05
C THR A 4 5.38 12.55 -24.04
N SER A 5 4.28 12.06 -23.45
CA SER A 5 3.52 12.82 -22.44
C SER A 5 4.14 12.78 -21.04
N GLU A 6 4.57 11.60 -20.57
CA GLU A 6 5.31 11.45 -19.29
C GLU A 6 6.62 12.26 -19.27
N SER A 7 7.12 12.63 -20.45
CA SER A 7 8.33 13.44 -20.56
C SER A 7 8.13 14.93 -20.29
N VAL A 8 6.88 15.44 -20.28
CA VAL A 8 6.57 16.80 -19.82
C VAL A 8 6.65 16.85 -18.30
N ASP A 9 5.98 15.93 -17.60
CA ASP A 9 6.03 15.81 -16.13
C ASP A 9 7.48 15.62 -15.64
N HIS A 10 8.22 14.66 -16.21
CA HIS A 10 9.63 14.45 -15.86
C HIS A 10 10.51 15.68 -16.15
N CYS A 11 10.24 16.43 -17.23
CA CYS A 11 10.94 17.67 -17.50
C CYS A 11 10.63 18.73 -16.44
N GLY A 12 9.37 18.78 -15.97
CA GLY A 12 8.90 19.62 -14.88
C GLY A 12 9.66 19.34 -13.60
N HIS A 13 9.62 18.10 -13.10
CA HIS A 13 10.36 17.68 -11.90
C HIS A 13 11.86 17.95 -11.98
N ARG A 14 12.46 17.78 -13.16
CA ARG A 14 13.91 17.89 -13.31
C ARG A 14 14.39 19.34 -13.40
N TYR A 15 13.66 20.19 -14.12
CA TYR A 15 14.14 21.52 -14.52
C TYR A 15 13.24 22.67 -14.09
N GLY A 16 11.99 22.40 -13.73
CA GLY A 16 10.94 23.37 -13.47
C GLY A 16 10.22 23.86 -14.74
N PRO A 17 9.01 24.44 -14.59
CA PRO A 17 8.14 24.84 -15.70
C PRO A 17 8.71 25.96 -16.58
N LEU A 18 9.56 26.83 -16.02
CA LEU A 18 10.11 28.00 -16.73
C LEU A 18 11.44 27.72 -17.46
N HIS A 19 11.96 26.50 -17.39
CA HIS A 19 13.25 26.16 -17.98
C HIS A 19 13.18 25.98 -19.50
N ILE A 20 14.29 26.25 -20.21
CA ILE A 20 14.34 26.13 -21.68
C ILE A 20 14.05 24.70 -22.17
N GLU A 21 14.38 23.68 -21.39
CA GLU A 21 14.03 22.29 -21.70
C GLU A 21 12.53 22.04 -21.65
N MET A 22 11.80 22.70 -20.74
CA MET A 22 10.34 22.62 -20.72
C MET A 22 9.77 23.24 -21.98
N LYS A 23 10.25 24.43 -22.39
CA LYS A 23 9.86 25.05 -23.66
C LYS A 23 10.13 24.14 -24.86
N ARG A 24 11.33 23.54 -24.94
CA ARG A 24 11.67 22.58 -26.01
C ARG A 24 10.71 21.40 -26.01
N LYS A 25 10.35 20.88 -24.82
CA LYS A 25 9.45 19.74 -24.68
C LYS A 25 8.01 20.08 -25.04
N LEU A 26 7.50 21.24 -24.64
CA LEU A 26 6.18 21.73 -25.03
C LEU A 26 6.08 21.94 -26.55
N ASN A 27 7.13 22.48 -27.19
CA ASN A 27 7.18 22.56 -28.66
C ASN A 27 7.07 21.18 -29.34
N GLN A 28 7.67 20.13 -28.75
CA GLN A 28 7.48 18.77 -29.27
C GLN A 28 6.02 18.31 -29.15
N MET A 29 5.30 18.69 -28.09
CA MET A 29 3.89 18.35 -27.93
C MET A 29 3.02 19.13 -28.92
N ASP A 30 3.32 20.41 -29.15
CA ASP A 30 2.67 21.22 -30.18
C ASP A 30 2.81 20.57 -31.58
N ASP A 31 3.99 20.05 -31.92
CA ASP A 31 4.22 19.35 -33.19
C ASP A 31 3.39 18.06 -33.28
N VAL A 32 3.27 17.30 -32.19
CA VAL A 32 2.41 16.10 -32.12
C VAL A 32 0.94 16.48 -32.35
N ILE A 33 0.45 17.50 -31.64
CA ILE A 33 -0.94 17.98 -31.76
C ILE A 33 -1.20 18.46 -33.20
N ARG A 34 -0.25 19.20 -33.80
CA ARG A 34 -0.33 19.68 -35.18
C ARG A 34 -0.36 18.54 -36.19
N ASN A 35 0.46 17.51 -36.01
CA ASN A 35 0.47 16.35 -36.91
C ASN A 35 -0.86 15.57 -36.84
N ILE A 36 -1.41 15.38 -35.64
CA ILE A 36 -2.71 14.71 -35.46
C ILE A 36 -3.83 15.54 -36.10
N SER A 37 -3.84 16.86 -35.90
CA SER A 37 -4.87 17.72 -36.50
C SER A 37 -4.80 17.75 -38.04
N LEU A 38 -3.60 17.74 -38.62
CA LEU A 38 -3.41 17.59 -40.07
C LEU A 38 -3.96 16.24 -40.58
N LEU A 39 -3.68 15.14 -39.88
CA LEU A 39 -4.24 13.82 -40.24
C LEU A 39 -5.77 13.82 -40.19
N PHE A 40 -6.36 14.48 -39.19
CA PHE A 40 -7.82 14.61 -39.11
C PHE A 40 -8.37 15.40 -40.30
N ASN A 41 -7.74 16.51 -40.68
CA ASN A 41 -8.16 17.30 -41.86
C ASN A 41 -8.06 16.52 -43.19
N GLN A 42 -7.12 15.57 -43.29
CA GLN A 42 -6.97 14.72 -44.48
C GLN A 42 -7.96 13.54 -44.49
N SER A 43 -8.57 13.22 -43.34
CA SER A 43 -9.53 12.13 -43.22
C SER A 43 -10.94 12.59 -43.60
N ASN A 44 -11.70 11.71 -44.25
CA ASN A 44 -13.11 11.97 -44.58
C ASN A 44 -14.06 11.77 -43.38
N SER A 45 -13.56 11.22 -42.27
CA SER A 45 -14.33 10.96 -41.05
C SER A 45 -14.30 12.14 -40.09
N SER A 46 -15.45 12.51 -39.53
CA SER A 46 -15.50 13.49 -38.43
C SER A 46 -14.78 12.96 -37.20
N SER A 47 -13.79 13.69 -36.74
CA SER A 47 -12.89 13.32 -35.65
C SER A 47 -12.83 14.43 -34.60
N LEU A 48 -12.68 14.05 -33.33
CA LEU A 48 -12.56 14.95 -32.19
C LEU A 48 -11.26 14.67 -31.45
N LEU A 49 -10.43 15.70 -31.29
CA LEU A 49 -9.20 15.67 -30.49
C LEU A 49 -9.45 16.48 -29.23
N ILE A 50 -9.28 15.84 -28.08
CA ILE A 50 -9.27 16.51 -26.77
C ILE A 50 -7.91 16.24 -26.14
N VAL A 51 -7.21 17.30 -25.76
CA VAL A 51 -5.92 17.25 -25.06
C VAL A 51 -6.11 17.94 -23.72
N ILE A 52 -5.74 17.25 -22.64
CA ILE A 52 -5.86 17.74 -21.27
C ILE A 52 -4.57 17.48 -20.51
N GLY A 53 -4.27 18.32 -19.52
CA GLY A 53 -3.39 17.96 -18.42
C GLY A 53 -4.17 17.15 -17.39
N ASP A 54 -3.52 16.15 -16.80
CA ASP A 54 -4.01 15.44 -15.62
C ASP A 54 -3.85 16.29 -14.35
N HIS A 55 -2.71 16.97 -14.21
CA HIS A 55 -2.44 17.95 -13.16
C HIS A 55 -1.51 19.07 -13.66
N GLY A 56 -1.44 20.16 -12.88
CA GLY A 56 -0.47 21.22 -13.05
C GLY A 56 0.81 20.95 -12.25
N MET A 57 1.61 21.98 -11.99
CA MET A 57 2.83 21.87 -11.17
C MET A 57 3.18 23.19 -10.48
N THR A 58 3.91 23.10 -9.36
CA THR A 58 4.50 24.25 -8.67
C THR A 58 5.62 24.89 -9.51
N GLN A 59 6.11 26.06 -9.09
CA GLN A 59 7.25 26.72 -9.76
C GLN A 59 8.55 25.90 -9.67
N GLN A 60 8.64 24.99 -8.71
CA GLN A 60 9.76 24.06 -8.53
C GLN A 60 9.60 22.80 -9.38
N GLY A 61 8.44 22.59 -10.01
CA GLY A 61 8.14 21.42 -10.81
C GLY A 61 7.53 20.25 -10.03
N ASP A 62 7.20 20.44 -8.74
CA ASP A 62 6.51 19.45 -7.92
C ASP A 62 4.99 19.48 -8.18
N HIS A 63 4.28 18.43 -7.77
CA HIS A 63 2.82 18.36 -7.81
C HIS A 63 2.25 17.39 -6.75
N GLY A 64 0.92 17.31 -6.64
CA GLY A 64 0.20 16.41 -5.73
C GLY A 64 -0.35 17.07 -4.46
N GLY A 65 -0.21 18.38 -4.34
CA GLY A 65 -0.85 19.26 -3.36
C GLY A 65 -2.19 19.83 -3.82
N ASP A 66 -2.61 20.93 -3.18
CA ASP A 66 -3.85 21.65 -3.44
C ASP A 66 -3.62 23.11 -3.89
N GLU A 67 -2.40 23.47 -4.31
CA GLU A 67 -2.13 24.80 -4.87
C GLU A 67 -2.82 25.00 -6.23
N LEU A 68 -3.22 26.24 -6.53
CA LEU A 68 -3.91 26.58 -7.79
C LEU A 68 -3.13 26.11 -9.02
N ASN A 69 -1.80 26.33 -9.04
CA ASN A 69 -0.94 25.90 -10.14
C ASN A 69 -0.85 24.37 -10.30
N GLU A 70 -1.18 23.60 -9.26
CA GLU A 70 -1.18 22.14 -9.30
C GLU A 70 -2.54 21.57 -9.74
N ILE A 71 -3.64 22.27 -9.46
CA ILE A 71 -5.00 21.81 -9.79
C ILE A 71 -5.53 22.37 -11.11
N GLU A 72 -4.95 23.46 -11.62
CA GLU A 72 -5.30 24.05 -12.91
C GLU A 72 -4.47 23.46 -14.05
N THR A 73 -5.15 23.09 -15.13
CA THR A 73 -4.54 22.50 -16.33
C THR A 73 -5.17 23.06 -17.59
N ALA A 74 -4.43 23.02 -18.69
CA ALA A 74 -4.95 23.39 -19.99
C ALA A 74 -5.86 22.28 -20.56
N MET A 75 -6.93 22.69 -21.23
CA MET A 75 -7.76 21.83 -22.08
C MET A 75 -7.79 22.42 -23.49
N PHE A 76 -7.42 21.62 -24.48
CA PHE A 76 -7.48 21.95 -25.90
C PHE A 76 -8.44 20.99 -26.61
N ILE A 77 -9.30 21.55 -27.47
CA ILE A 77 -10.33 20.80 -28.18
C ILE A 77 -10.29 21.19 -29.65
N TYR A 78 -10.29 20.19 -30.52
CA TYR A 78 -10.24 20.38 -31.96
C TYR A 78 -11.10 19.34 -32.69
N THR A 79 -11.76 19.74 -33.77
CA THR A 79 -12.45 18.83 -34.68
C THR A 79 -12.26 19.28 -36.12
N ASN A 80 -12.18 18.32 -37.05
CA ASN A 80 -12.18 18.58 -38.49
C ASN A 80 -13.60 18.82 -39.04
N LYS A 81 -14.64 18.73 -38.20
CA LYS A 81 -16.01 19.05 -38.60
C LYS A 81 -16.23 20.57 -38.56
N PRO A 82 -16.48 21.22 -39.71
CA PRO A 82 -16.60 22.68 -39.76
C PRO A 82 -17.82 23.14 -38.95
N ASN A 83 -17.67 24.28 -38.26
CA ASN A 83 -18.73 24.93 -37.48
C ASN A 83 -19.42 24.03 -36.44
N TYR A 84 -18.74 23.00 -35.93
CA TYR A 84 -19.33 22.06 -34.99
C TYR A 84 -19.54 22.66 -33.59
N PHE A 85 -18.59 23.46 -33.12
CA PHE A 85 -18.68 24.12 -31.81
C PHE A 85 -19.37 25.47 -31.93
N SER A 86 -20.37 25.71 -31.08
CA SER A 86 -21.04 27.01 -30.94
C SER A 86 -20.37 27.83 -29.84
N LEU A 87 -19.08 28.14 -30.02
CA LEU A 87 -18.30 28.91 -29.05
C LEU A 87 -18.38 30.42 -29.35
N SER A 88 -18.97 31.19 -28.43
CA SER A 88 -18.81 32.63 -28.39
C SER A 88 -17.42 32.97 -27.83
N GLN A 89 -16.53 33.53 -28.66
CA GLN A 89 -15.09 33.76 -28.43
C GLN A 89 -14.67 34.69 -27.26
N LYS A 90 -15.50 34.98 -26.25
CA LYS A 90 -15.24 36.14 -25.35
C LYS A 90 -14.79 35.88 -23.92
N ASN A 91 -14.95 34.70 -23.34
CA ASN A 91 -14.58 34.50 -21.93
C ASN A 91 -13.65 33.30 -21.76
N GLU A 92 -12.60 33.48 -20.95
CA GLU A 92 -11.86 32.36 -20.34
C GLU A 92 -12.87 31.52 -19.55
N LYS A 93 -13.03 30.25 -19.93
CA LYS A 93 -13.96 29.32 -19.28
C LYS A 93 -13.17 28.22 -18.60
N THR A 94 -13.47 28.01 -17.33
CA THR A 94 -12.95 26.88 -16.55
C THR A 94 -13.98 25.76 -16.53
N VAL A 95 -13.50 24.53 -16.66
CA VAL A 95 -14.32 23.31 -16.57
C VAL A 95 -13.70 22.37 -15.56
N SER A 96 -14.51 21.58 -14.85
CA SER A 96 -13.96 20.56 -13.95
C SER A 96 -13.62 19.31 -14.75
N GLN A 97 -12.50 18.64 -14.49
CA GLN A 97 -12.11 17.42 -15.21
C GLN A 97 -13.19 16.33 -15.15
N ILE A 98 -13.95 16.24 -14.06
CA ILE A 98 -15.08 15.29 -13.95
C ILE A 98 -16.16 15.51 -15.00
N ASP A 99 -16.31 16.73 -15.53
CA ASP A 99 -17.26 17.10 -16.58
C ASP A 99 -16.92 16.47 -17.94
N LEU A 100 -15.67 16.00 -18.11
CA LEU A 100 -15.25 15.27 -19.30
C LEU A 100 -15.97 13.94 -19.44
N VAL A 101 -16.28 13.27 -18.33
CA VAL A 101 -16.89 11.94 -18.34
C VAL A 101 -18.25 11.91 -19.07
N PRO A 102 -19.25 12.72 -18.70
CA PRO A 102 -20.52 12.73 -19.45
C PRO A 102 -20.35 13.30 -20.86
N THR A 103 -19.42 14.24 -21.06
CA THR A 103 -19.16 14.89 -22.35
C THR A 103 -18.55 13.92 -23.36
N LEU A 104 -17.58 13.09 -22.94
CA LEU A 104 -17.00 12.03 -23.76
C LEU A 104 -18.02 10.91 -24.01
N SER A 105 -18.83 10.57 -23.00
CA SER A 105 -19.89 9.56 -23.16
C SER A 105 -20.86 9.95 -24.27
N TRP A 106 -21.21 11.24 -24.35
CA TRP A 106 -22.01 11.80 -25.43
C TRP A 106 -21.37 11.63 -26.81
N PHE A 107 -20.09 12.00 -26.99
CA PHE A 107 -19.40 11.87 -28.28
C PHE A 107 -19.12 10.43 -28.69
N LEU A 108 -18.93 9.53 -27.72
CA LEU A 108 -18.72 8.10 -27.96
C LEU A 108 -20.03 7.32 -28.14
N HIS A 109 -21.18 7.97 -27.95
CA HIS A 109 -22.50 7.34 -27.97
C HIS A 109 -22.61 6.16 -26.98
N ILE A 110 -22.03 6.32 -25.80
CA ILE A 110 -22.11 5.34 -24.70
C ILE A 110 -22.89 5.93 -23.53
N LEU A 111 -23.37 5.07 -22.64
CA LEU A 111 -24.03 5.48 -21.41
C LEU A 111 -23.04 6.22 -20.49
N ILE A 112 -23.52 7.27 -19.84
CA ILE A 112 -22.75 7.98 -18.81
C ILE A 112 -22.54 7.01 -17.63
N PRO A 113 -21.30 6.80 -17.16
CA PRO A 113 -21.02 5.92 -16.03
C PRO A 113 -21.91 6.22 -14.82
N PHE A 114 -22.49 5.18 -14.21
CA PHE A 114 -23.50 5.30 -13.16
C PHE A 114 -23.10 6.24 -12.00
N SER A 115 -21.83 6.18 -11.56
CA SER A 115 -21.33 6.98 -10.44
C SER A 115 -20.71 8.32 -10.85
N SER A 116 -20.88 8.76 -12.11
CA SER A 116 -20.39 10.06 -12.56
C SER A 116 -21.20 11.19 -11.94
N LEU A 117 -20.51 12.18 -11.39
CA LEU A 117 -21.05 13.48 -10.97
C LEU A 117 -20.67 14.63 -11.92
N GLY A 118 -20.01 14.29 -13.03
CA GLY A 118 -19.69 15.24 -14.07
C GLY A 118 -20.96 15.83 -14.66
N MET A 119 -20.89 17.09 -15.05
CA MET A 119 -21.95 17.77 -15.78
C MET A 119 -21.46 18.15 -17.17
N MET A 120 -22.28 17.94 -18.19
CA MET A 120 -21.87 18.07 -19.58
C MET A 120 -21.35 19.47 -19.90
N ILE A 121 -20.25 19.54 -20.66
CA ILE A 121 -19.69 20.79 -21.18
C ILE A 121 -20.53 21.21 -22.39
N THR A 122 -21.62 21.94 -22.15
CA THR A 122 -22.59 22.34 -23.19
C THR A 122 -21.97 23.20 -24.30
N ASP A 123 -20.90 23.93 -24.01
CA ASP A 123 -20.23 24.82 -24.94
C ASP A 123 -19.71 24.14 -26.21
N ILE A 124 -19.32 22.87 -26.10
CA ILE A 124 -18.82 22.07 -27.21
C ILE A 124 -19.89 21.17 -27.84
N ILE A 125 -21.12 21.28 -27.37
CA ILE A 125 -22.28 20.57 -27.91
C ILE A 125 -23.04 21.52 -28.85
N PRO A 126 -23.40 21.08 -30.07
CA PRO A 126 -24.21 21.87 -30.99
C PRO A 126 -25.53 22.32 -30.34
N LEU A 127 -25.95 23.57 -30.58
CA LEU A 127 -27.14 24.19 -29.97
C LEU A 127 -28.39 23.30 -30.03
N GLU A 128 -28.62 22.65 -31.17
CA GLU A 128 -29.78 21.75 -31.40
C GLU A 128 -29.78 20.51 -30.49
N GLN A 129 -28.60 20.08 -30.03
CA GLN A 129 -28.40 18.87 -29.24
C GLN A 129 -28.33 19.15 -27.73
N ARG A 130 -28.05 20.40 -27.33
CA ARG A 130 -27.80 20.77 -25.92
C ARG A 130 -28.94 20.40 -24.98
N TYR A 131 -30.19 20.58 -25.39
CA TYR A 131 -31.33 20.22 -24.56
C TYR A 131 -31.34 18.71 -24.23
N PHE A 132 -31.20 17.87 -25.25
CA PHE A 132 -31.24 16.41 -25.08
C PHE A 132 -30.02 15.91 -24.30
N SER A 133 -28.87 16.52 -24.55
CA SER A 133 -27.61 16.16 -23.90
C SER A 133 -27.62 16.50 -22.40
N MET A 134 -28.13 17.68 -22.02
CA MET A 134 -28.38 18.06 -20.62
C MET A 134 -29.41 17.14 -19.97
N LYS A 135 -30.51 16.81 -20.67
CA LYS A 135 -31.54 15.92 -20.17
C LYS A 135 -31.00 14.53 -19.81
N LEU A 136 -30.25 13.90 -20.72
CA LEU A 136 -29.65 12.57 -20.46
C LEU A 136 -28.68 12.60 -19.27
N ASN A 137 -27.88 13.64 -19.16
CA ASN A 137 -26.95 13.79 -18.04
C ASN A 137 -27.69 13.99 -16.71
N PHE A 138 -28.75 14.80 -16.70
CA PHE A 138 -29.60 14.97 -15.52
C PHE A 138 -30.29 13.66 -15.14
N GLU A 139 -30.82 12.90 -16.10
CA GLU A 139 -31.45 11.60 -15.85
C GLU A 139 -30.48 10.59 -15.23
N GLN A 140 -29.22 10.53 -15.69
CA GLN A 140 -28.21 9.67 -15.05
C GLN A 140 -27.92 10.12 -13.62
N ILE A 141 -27.78 11.42 -13.37
CA ILE A 141 -27.58 11.96 -12.02
C ILE A 141 -28.77 11.65 -11.12
N GLU A 142 -30.01 11.75 -11.62
CA GLU A 142 -31.22 11.39 -10.87
C GLU A 142 -31.21 9.93 -10.41
N ILE A 143 -30.79 9.01 -11.30
CA ILE A 143 -30.67 7.59 -10.96
C ILE A 143 -29.62 7.39 -9.86
N TYR A 144 -28.47 8.07 -9.98
CA TYR A 144 -27.43 8.01 -8.97
C TYR A 144 -27.89 8.58 -7.62
N LEU A 145 -28.50 9.77 -7.62
CA LEU A 145 -29.03 10.45 -6.43
C LEU A 145 -30.06 9.60 -5.69
N LYS A 146 -30.96 8.91 -6.41
CA LYS A 146 -31.93 7.98 -5.81
C LYS A 146 -31.27 6.81 -5.07
N HIS A 147 -30.12 6.34 -5.56
CA HIS A 147 -29.40 5.24 -4.92
C HIS A 147 -28.70 5.69 -3.63
N ILE A 148 -28.15 6.91 -3.61
CA ILE A 148 -27.33 7.40 -2.49
C ILE A 148 -28.10 8.25 -1.48
N SER A 149 -29.31 8.72 -1.80
CA SER A 149 -30.10 9.62 -0.94
C SER A 149 -30.40 9.02 0.43
N PHE A 150 -30.42 7.69 0.57
CA PHE A 150 -30.56 7.02 1.86
C PHE A 150 -29.37 7.25 2.80
N THR A 151 -28.18 7.48 2.23
CA THR A 151 -26.93 7.61 2.98
C THR A 151 -26.49 9.07 3.13
N LEU A 152 -26.82 9.91 2.15
CA LEU A 152 -26.33 11.28 2.05
C LEU A 152 -27.53 12.21 1.78
N PRO A 153 -28.04 12.92 2.81
CA PRO A 153 -29.12 13.87 2.61
C PRO A 153 -28.64 15.07 1.78
N LEU A 154 -29.44 15.44 0.79
CA LEU A 154 -29.16 16.57 -0.12
C LEU A 154 -29.52 17.90 0.54
N SER A 155 -28.79 18.97 0.24
CA SER A 155 -29.14 20.32 0.70
C SER A 155 -30.45 20.81 0.08
N ASP A 156 -31.18 21.67 0.79
CA ASP A 156 -32.48 22.21 0.33
C ASP A 156 -32.34 22.89 -1.05
N LYS A 157 -31.28 23.68 -1.24
CA LYS A 157 -30.99 24.33 -2.53
C LYS A 157 -30.78 23.33 -3.67
N LEU A 158 -30.07 22.23 -3.41
CA LEU A 158 -29.85 21.20 -4.41
C LEU A 158 -31.17 20.46 -4.74
N GLN A 159 -32.02 20.22 -3.74
CA GLN A 159 -33.34 19.62 -3.93
C GLN A 159 -34.28 20.54 -4.74
N GLU A 160 -34.24 21.84 -4.49
CA GLU A 160 -35.00 22.84 -5.24
C GLU A 160 -34.59 22.87 -6.72
N LEU A 161 -33.29 23.02 -6.99
CA LEU A 161 -32.74 23.02 -8.35
C LEU A 161 -33.05 21.71 -9.09
N ARG A 162 -32.93 20.59 -8.39
CA ARG A 162 -33.30 19.25 -8.88
C ARG A 162 -34.77 19.21 -9.29
N SER A 163 -35.69 19.67 -8.44
CA SER A 163 -37.13 19.69 -8.72
C SER A 163 -37.46 20.56 -9.93
N ASN A 164 -36.82 21.73 -10.04
CA ASN A 164 -37.00 22.66 -11.14
C ASN A 164 -36.56 22.03 -12.48
N LEU A 165 -35.37 21.42 -12.53
CA LEU A 165 -34.87 20.73 -13.71
C LEU A 165 -35.71 19.51 -14.06
N HIS A 166 -36.13 18.72 -13.07
CA HIS A 166 -37.01 17.57 -13.28
C HIS A 166 -38.32 17.97 -13.96
N THR A 167 -38.94 19.06 -13.49
CA THR A 167 -40.17 19.62 -14.08
C THR A 167 -39.94 20.09 -15.52
N ILE A 168 -38.80 20.74 -15.81
CA ILE A 168 -38.43 21.17 -17.17
C ILE A 168 -38.27 19.96 -18.11
N PHE A 169 -37.54 18.93 -17.69
CA PHE A 169 -37.23 17.80 -18.56
C PHE A 169 -38.40 16.81 -18.74
N ILE A 170 -39.36 16.78 -17.81
CA ILE A 170 -40.61 16.00 -17.92
C ILE A 170 -41.66 16.71 -18.76
N SER A 171 -41.79 18.03 -18.64
CA SER A 171 -42.90 18.78 -19.28
C SER A 171 -42.85 18.81 -20.82
N PHE A 172 -41.85 18.17 -21.45
CA PHE A 172 -41.64 18.05 -22.92
C PHE A 172 -41.72 19.37 -23.71
N ASN A 173 -41.73 20.52 -23.02
CA ASN A 173 -42.01 21.80 -23.62
C ASN A 173 -40.71 22.42 -24.18
N ARG A 174 -40.43 22.12 -25.46
CA ARG A 174 -39.24 22.57 -26.19
C ARG A 174 -39.21 24.09 -26.44
N GLU A 175 -40.30 24.80 -26.16
CA GLU A 175 -40.41 26.26 -26.35
C GLU A 175 -39.76 27.10 -25.25
N ARG A 176 -39.27 26.48 -24.16
CA ARG A 176 -38.55 27.21 -23.11
C ARG A 176 -37.20 27.69 -23.62
N ASN A 177 -36.81 28.91 -23.23
CA ASN A 177 -35.55 29.53 -23.63
C ASN A 177 -34.36 28.65 -23.20
N LEU A 178 -33.59 28.14 -24.17
CA LEU A 178 -32.44 27.25 -23.94
C LEU A 178 -31.43 27.88 -22.98
N THR A 179 -31.25 29.20 -23.04
CA THR A 179 -30.33 29.92 -22.14
C THR A 179 -30.76 29.85 -20.67
N MET A 180 -32.06 29.89 -20.39
CA MET A 180 -32.59 29.72 -19.03
C MET A 180 -32.30 28.31 -18.50
N ILE A 181 -32.48 27.29 -19.36
CA ILE A 181 -32.21 25.89 -19.00
C ILE A 181 -30.72 25.69 -18.74
N GLU A 182 -29.86 26.24 -19.61
CA GLU A 182 -28.40 26.18 -19.44
C GLU A 182 -27.94 26.86 -18.14
N ASN A 183 -28.51 28.03 -17.80
CA ASN A 183 -28.19 28.72 -16.55
C ASN A 183 -28.58 27.86 -15.33
N LEU A 184 -29.80 27.33 -15.31
CA LEU A 184 -30.28 26.47 -14.23
C LEU A 184 -29.46 25.17 -14.13
N PHE A 185 -29.06 24.60 -15.27
CA PHE A 185 -28.21 23.40 -15.33
C PHE A 185 -26.81 23.68 -14.77
N ASN A 186 -26.25 24.87 -15.05
CA ASN A 186 -24.97 25.31 -14.49
C ASN A 186 -25.04 25.61 -12.99
N GLU A 187 -26.15 26.19 -12.51
CA GLU A 187 -26.39 26.37 -11.07
C GLU A 187 -26.50 25.01 -10.35
N PHE A 188 -27.28 24.08 -10.92
CA PHE A 188 -27.39 22.72 -10.40
C PHE A 188 -26.05 22.01 -10.39
N LYS A 189 -25.25 22.14 -11.46
CA LYS A 189 -23.87 21.63 -11.53
C LYS A 189 -23.03 22.14 -10.36
N PHE A 190 -23.02 23.45 -10.15
CA PHE A 190 -22.21 24.08 -9.11
C PHE A 190 -22.61 23.56 -7.72
N GLU A 191 -23.90 23.53 -7.41
CA GLU A 191 -24.40 23.05 -6.13
C GLU A 191 -24.17 21.55 -5.93
N LEU A 192 -24.43 20.72 -6.96
CA LEU A 192 -24.22 19.27 -6.92
C LEU A 192 -22.77 18.95 -6.60
N GLN A 193 -21.84 19.51 -7.37
CA GLN A 193 -20.42 19.22 -7.21
C GLN A 193 -19.85 19.80 -5.91
N THR A 194 -20.36 20.95 -5.45
CA THR A 194 -19.96 21.52 -4.15
C THR A 194 -20.45 20.65 -3.00
N HIS A 195 -21.70 20.19 -3.04
CA HIS A 195 -22.29 19.32 -2.03
C HIS A 195 -21.48 18.02 -1.85
N PHE A 196 -21.15 17.33 -2.95
CA PHE A 196 -20.38 16.09 -2.88
C PHE A 196 -18.92 16.29 -2.51
N ARG A 197 -18.27 17.37 -2.99
CA ARG A 197 -16.91 17.72 -2.57
C ARG A 197 -16.83 17.92 -1.05
N LEU A 198 -17.80 18.64 -0.48
CA LEU A 198 -17.86 18.86 0.96
C LEU A 198 -18.10 17.59 1.77
N GLN A 199 -18.71 16.55 1.21
CA GLN A 199 -19.00 15.30 1.93
C GLN A 199 -17.89 14.25 1.79
N TRP A 200 -17.36 14.05 0.57
CA TRP A 200 -16.41 12.97 0.28
C TRP A 200 -14.97 13.25 0.72
N SER A 201 -14.60 14.51 0.97
CA SER A 201 -13.29 14.88 1.54
C SER A 201 -13.41 15.41 2.97
N THR A 202 -14.25 14.81 3.81
CA THR A 202 -14.35 15.20 5.22
C THR A 202 -13.38 14.45 6.12
N PHE A 203 -12.58 15.22 6.85
CA PHE A 203 -11.83 14.72 7.99
C PHE A 203 -12.47 15.26 9.26
N ASN A 204 -12.78 14.38 10.22
CA ASN A 204 -13.13 14.83 11.55
C ASN A 204 -11.85 15.23 12.30
N ILE A 205 -11.39 16.46 12.06
CA ILE A 205 -10.12 17.00 12.59
C ILE A 205 -10.08 16.89 14.11
N PHE A 206 -11.20 17.14 14.79
CA PHE A 206 -11.29 17.04 16.25
C PHE A 206 -10.98 15.63 16.76
N ARG A 207 -11.60 14.59 16.18
CA ARG A 207 -11.33 13.19 16.55
C ARG A 207 -9.88 12.80 16.25
N ILE A 208 -9.32 13.25 15.13
CA ILE A 208 -7.93 12.96 14.76
C ILE A 208 -6.98 13.61 15.78
N ILE A 209 -7.17 14.89 16.12
CA ILE A 209 -6.36 15.61 17.10
C ILE A 209 -6.44 14.94 18.48
N ILE A 210 -7.64 14.57 18.94
CA ILE A 210 -7.81 13.82 20.19
C ILE A 210 -6.99 12.53 20.15
N GLY A 211 -7.09 11.75 19.07
CA GLY A 211 -6.33 10.52 18.91
C GLY A 211 -4.81 10.74 18.97
N LEU A 212 -4.31 11.78 18.28
CA LEU A 212 -2.89 12.15 18.29
C LEU A 212 -2.43 12.58 19.69
N ILE A 213 -3.22 13.38 20.40
CA ILE A 213 -2.93 13.82 21.77
C ILE A 213 -2.90 12.62 22.72
N LEU A 214 -3.90 11.73 22.66
CA LEU A 214 -3.95 10.52 23.49
C LEU A 214 -2.75 9.61 23.24
N MET A 215 -2.34 9.44 21.98
CA MET A 215 -1.18 8.64 21.63
C MET A 215 0.12 9.30 22.10
N LEU A 216 0.26 10.63 21.97
CA LEU A 216 1.40 11.37 22.49
C LEU A 216 1.51 11.25 24.01
N ILE A 217 0.41 11.47 24.74
CA ILE A 217 0.34 11.33 26.20
C ILE A 217 0.71 9.89 26.60
N SER A 218 0.19 8.89 25.91
CA SER A 218 0.50 7.48 26.18
C SER A 218 1.99 7.17 25.98
N CYS A 219 2.60 7.69 24.91
CA CYS A 219 4.03 7.55 24.66
C CYS A 219 4.86 8.24 25.75
N LEU A 220 4.47 9.46 26.15
CA LEU A 220 5.14 10.21 27.21
C LEU A 220 5.04 9.50 28.55
N ILE A 221 3.86 9.04 28.95
CA ILE A 221 3.66 8.25 30.18
C ILE A 221 4.53 6.99 30.15
N PHE A 222 4.59 6.29 29.02
CA PHE A 222 5.43 5.10 28.90
C PHE A 222 6.92 5.44 29.05
N ILE A 223 7.41 6.50 28.39
CA ILE A 223 8.78 6.99 28.54
C ILE A 223 9.04 7.37 30.01
N LEU A 224 8.10 8.04 30.68
CA LEU A 224 8.21 8.45 32.08
C LEU A 224 8.28 7.24 33.04
N ILE A 225 7.39 6.25 32.89
CA ILE A 225 7.39 5.03 33.72
C ILE A 225 8.71 4.27 33.56
N TYR A 226 9.22 4.22 32.34
CA TYR A 226 10.44 3.50 32.00
C TYR A 226 11.68 4.39 31.96
N LEU A 227 11.61 5.62 32.51
CA LEU A 227 12.69 6.62 32.53
C LEU A 227 14.00 6.02 33.03
N LYS A 228 13.97 5.21 34.10
CA LYS A 228 15.18 4.58 34.65
C LYS A 228 15.81 3.58 33.69
N SER A 229 15.01 2.77 33.00
CA SER A 229 15.48 1.84 31.96
C SER A 229 15.92 2.56 30.68
N PHE A 230 15.31 3.72 30.39
CA PHE A 230 15.66 4.62 29.29
C PHE A 230 16.98 5.35 29.57
N ILE A 231 17.19 5.85 30.78
CA ILE A 231 18.43 6.48 31.25
C ILE A 231 19.57 5.46 31.30
N MET A 232 19.31 4.18 31.58
CA MET A 232 20.32 3.11 31.42
C MET A 232 20.69 2.80 29.94
N LEU A 233 20.05 3.42 28.93
CA LEU A 233 20.59 3.47 27.57
C LEU A 233 21.73 4.50 27.39
N ILE A 234 21.97 5.37 28.38
CA ILE A 234 22.85 6.53 28.21
C ILE A 234 24.31 6.09 28.30
N ASN A 235 24.86 5.67 27.16
CA ASN A 235 26.20 6.06 26.78
C ASN A 235 26.06 7.18 25.76
N HIS A 236 26.57 8.39 26.06
CA HIS A 236 26.28 9.62 25.30
C HIS A 236 26.48 9.46 23.78
N ARG A 237 27.49 8.69 23.34
CA ARG A 237 27.75 8.43 21.91
C ARG A 237 26.66 7.57 21.23
N ASN A 238 26.17 6.53 21.91
CA ASN A 238 25.13 5.65 21.35
C ASN A 238 23.75 6.30 21.35
N MET A 239 23.50 7.21 22.29
CA MET A 239 22.25 7.97 22.36
C MET A 239 22.07 8.89 21.15
N ILE A 240 23.10 9.70 20.84
CA ILE A 240 23.06 10.60 19.68
C ILE A 240 22.80 9.81 18.40
N PHE A 241 23.44 8.64 18.26
CA PHE A 241 23.26 7.76 17.10
C PHE A 241 21.85 7.16 17.01
N ASN A 242 21.32 6.63 18.11
CA ASN A 242 19.96 6.10 18.09
C ASN A 242 18.93 7.21 17.80
N ILE A 243 19.13 8.41 18.34
CA ILE A 243 18.27 9.57 18.07
C ILE A 243 18.38 10.02 16.61
N SER A 244 19.59 10.05 16.03
CA SER A 244 19.76 10.44 14.62
C SER A 244 19.10 9.44 13.67
N LEU A 245 19.15 8.14 13.99
CA LEU A 245 18.43 7.11 13.22
C LEU A 245 16.91 7.23 13.34
N LEU A 246 16.41 7.49 14.56
CA LEU A 246 14.98 7.74 14.78
C LEU A 246 14.52 9.00 14.05
N LEU A 247 15.36 10.04 13.97
CA LEU A 247 15.11 11.23 13.17
C LEU A 247 15.12 10.93 11.66
N MET A 248 16.01 10.07 11.19
CA MET A 248 15.98 9.62 9.79
C MET A 248 14.69 8.85 9.47
N TYR A 249 14.26 7.95 10.37
CA TYR A 249 12.97 7.26 10.25
C TYR A 249 11.79 8.25 10.26
N PHE A 250 11.86 9.31 11.07
CA PHE A 250 10.91 10.41 11.06
C PHE A 250 10.82 11.04 9.67
N ILE A 251 11.94 11.47 9.10
CA ILE A 251 11.98 12.15 7.79
C ILE A 251 11.43 11.25 6.68
N ILE A 252 11.80 9.95 6.68
CA ILE A 252 11.31 8.96 5.72
C ILE A 252 9.77 8.93 5.66
N SER A 253 9.11 9.07 6.82
CA SER A 253 7.65 8.96 6.91
C SER A 253 6.88 10.13 6.27
N PHE A 254 7.55 11.23 5.90
CA PHE A 254 6.93 12.39 5.27
C PHE A 254 7.14 12.47 3.76
N SER A 255 7.86 11.52 3.15
CA SER A 255 8.11 11.50 1.71
C SER A 255 7.48 10.28 1.06
N ASN A 256 6.67 10.51 0.03
CA ASN A 256 6.14 9.47 -0.84
C ASN A 256 7.27 8.59 -1.42
N SER A 257 8.34 9.19 -1.94
CA SER A 257 9.48 8.50 -2.55
C SER A 257 10.23 7.61 -1.56
N PHE A 258 10.41 8.05 -0.31
CA PHE A 258 11.05 7.23 0.72
C PHE A 258 10.13 6.11 1.23
N ILE A 259 8.82 6.34 1.36
CA ILE A 259 7.88 5.25 1.73
C ILE A 259 7.78 4.20 0.62
N ILE A 260 7.75 4.62 -0.66
CA ILE A 260 7.77 3.68 -1.79
C ILE A 260 9.02 2.80 -1.75
N ASN A 261 10.19 3.38 -1.43
CA ASN A 261 11.47 2.68 -1.37
C ASN A 261 11.87 2.24 0.04
N GLU A 262 10.91 2.10 0.96
CA GLU A 262 11.22 1.97 2.37
C GLU A 262 12.05 0.72 2.70
N ALA A 263 11.84 -0.39 2.00
CA ALA A 263 12.66 -1.59 2.15
C ALA A 263 14.17 -1.30 2.00
N MET A 264 14.52 -0.44 1.04
CA MET A 264 15.89 -0.01 0.78
C MET A 264 16.39 0.99 1.82
N CYS A 265 15.52 1.91 2.26
CA CYS A 265 15.83 2.83 3.37
C CYS A 265 16.11 2.06 4.67
N LEU A 266 15.28 1.07 5.02
CA LEU A 266 15.47 0.21 6.18
C LEU A 266 16.75 -0.63 6.05
N TYR A 267 17.03 -1.19 4.88
CA TYR A 267 18.29 -1.88 4.62
C TYR A 267 19.50 -0.97 4.86
N PHE A 268 19.47 0.26 4.34
CA PHE A 268 20.54 1.23 4.58
C PHE A 268 20.71 1.56 6.07
N LEU A 269 19.61 1.81 6.79
CA LEU A 269 19.62 2.04 8.23
C LEU A 269 20.19 0.83 9.00
N LEU A 270 19.86 -0.40 8.60
CA LEU A 270 20.43 -1.61 9.20
C LEU A 270 21.94 -1.73 8.97
N GLN A 271 22.41 -1.48 7.75
CA GLN A 271 23.84 -1.53 7.43
C GLN A 271 24.63 -0.47 8.21
N THR A 272 24.09 0.75 8.35
CA THR A 272 24.73 1.81 9.17
C THR A 272 24.81 1.43 10.65
N ILE A 273 23.74 0.83 11.22
CA ILE A 273 23.75 0.31 12.59
C ILE A 273 24.83 -0.78 12.77
N ILE A 274 24.90 -1.74 11.83
CA ILE A 274 25.89 -2.83 11.87
C ILE A 274 27.32 -2.29 11.81
N LEU A 275 27.58 -1.30 10.95
CA LEU A 275 28.89 -0.72 10.75
C LEU A 275 29.37 0.03 12.01
N ILE A 276 28.48 0.77 12.66
CA ILE A 276 28.81 1.60 13.83
C ILE A 276 28.87 0.78 15.12
N ASN A 277 28.10 -0.31 15.22
CA ASN A 277 28.10 -1.18 16.39
C ASN A 277 29.49 -1.75 16.69
N LYS A 278 29.81 -1.90 17.98
CA LYS A 278 31.04 -2.56 18.46
C LYS A 278 30.90 -4.07 18.29
N MET A 279 31.13 -4.57 17.08
CA MET A 279 31.13 -6.00 16.73
C MET A 279 32.45 -6.36 16.05
N LYS A 280 32.87 -7.63 16.17
CA LYS A 280 34.02 -8.15 15.42
C LYS A 280 33.78 -7.98 13.92
N ILE A 281 34.82 -7.64 13.15
CA ILE A 281 34.69 -7.35 11.72
C ILE A 281 34.06 -8.50 10.93
N LEU A 282 34.39 -9.74 11.28
CA LEU A 282 33.79 -10.95 10.70
C LEU A 282 32.27 -11.02 10.93
N LYS A 283 31.79 -10.67 12.13
CA LYS A 283 30.35 -10.61 12.43
C LYS A 283 29.65 -9.53 11.61
N LYS A 284 30.27 -8.35 11.48
CA LYS A 284 29.74 -7.25 10.66
C LYS A 284 29.60 -7.70 9.21
N PHE A 285 30.67 -8.25 8.64
CA PHE A 285 30.68 -8.76 7.29
C PHE A 285 29.59 -9.82 7.08
N LEU A 286 29.47 -10.78 8.00
CA LEU A 286 28.50 -11.87 7.86
C LEU A 286 27.05 -11.37 8.01
N LEU A 287 26.77 -10.45 8.92
CA LEU A 287 25.46 -9.77 9.03
C LEU A 287 25.12 -8.98 7.75
N SER A 288 26.08 -8.20 7.25
CA SER A 288 25.91 -7.42 6.03
C SER A 288 25.66 -8.32 4.82
N LEU A 289 26.37 -9.45 4.72
CA LEU A 289 26.20 -10.46 3.67
C LEU A 289 24.82 -11.13 3.74
N LEU A 290 24.39 -11.56 4.93
CA LEU A 290 23.07 -12.18 5.11
C LEU A 290 21.94 -11.21 4.73
N LEU A 291 22.03 -9.94 5.15
CA LEU A 291 21.07 -8.90 4.74
C LEU A 291 21.12 -8.61 3.24
N PHE A 292 22.30 -8.68 2.62
CA PHE A 292 22.44 -8.51 1.18
C PHE A 292 21.72 -9.64 0.42
N ILE A 293 21.88 -10.88 0.87
CA ILE A 293 21.21 -12.04 0.26
C ILE A 293 19.68 -11.90 0.37
N THR A 294 19.16 -11.43 1.50
CA THR A 294 17.70 -11.26 1.66
C THR A 294 17.10 -10.18 0.75
N ARG A 295 17.90 -9.27 0.17
CA ARG A 295 17.42 -8.30 -0.82
C ARG A 295 16.92 -8.94 -2.11
N ALA A 296 17.41 -10.14 -2.44
CA ALA A 296 16.95 -10.88 -3.62
C ALA A 296 15.46 -11.26 -3.54
N PHE A 297 14.80 -11.10 -2.39
CA PHE A 297 13.39 -11.44 -2.19
C PHE A 297 12.48 -10.20 -2.07
N LEU A 298 13.02 -9.00 -2.26
CA LEU A 298 12.21 -7.78 -2.30
C LEU A 298 11.36 -7.76 -3.58
N ILE A 299 10.10 -7.37 -3.42
CA ILE A 299 9.14 -7.22 -4.51
C ILE A 299 8.92 -5.73 -4.76
N CYS A 300 8.91 -5.35 -6.02
CA CYS A 300 8.64 -4.01 -6.51
C CYS A 300 7.17 -3.65 -6.32
N ARG A 301 6.93 -2.39 -5.99
CA ARG A 301 5.61 -1.77 -6.10
C ARG A 301 5.33 -1.37 -7.54
N GLU A 302 4.05 -1.25 -7.87
CA GLU A 302 3.60 -0.72 -9.17
C GLU A 302 4.21 0.65 -9.45
N GLU A 303 4.29 1.52 -8.45
CA GLU A 303 4.87 2.86 -8.57
C GLU A 303 6.38 2.87 -8.86
N GLN A 304 7.06 1.72 -8.73
CA GLN A 304 8.49 1.60 -9.02
C GLN A 304 8.75 1.05 -10.43
N LEU A 305 7.74 0.61 -11.17
CA LEU A 305 7.89 0.10 -12.52
C LEU A 305 8.08 1.25 -13.52
N PRO A 306 8.90 1.09 -14.58
CA PRO A 306 9.67 -0.12 -14.94
C PRO A 306 11.07 -0.19 -14.30
N TYR A 307 11.46 0.80 -13.49
CA TYR A 307 12.82 0.94 -12.97
C TYR A 307 13.21 -0.13 -11.95
N CYS A 308 12.23 -0.61 -11.18
CA CYS A 308 12.38 -1.76 -10.30
C CYS A 308 11.94 -3.00 -11.06
N ILE A 309 12.87 -3.92 -11.28
CA ILE A 309 12.56 -5.22 -11.85
C ILE A 309 12.51 -6.20 -10.70
N ASP A 310 11.34 -6.81 -10.51
CA ASP A 310 11.20 -7.89 -9.56
C ASP A 310 12.29 -8.93 -9.82
N SER A 311 12.96 -9.35 -8.76
CA SER A 311 13.88 -10.50 -8.79
C SER A 311 13.19 -11.81 -9.21
N ILE A 312 11.88 -11.78 -9.49
CA ILE A 312 11.09 -12.79 -10.22
C ILE A 312 11.81 -13.29 -11.49
N TRP A 313 12.74 -12.54 -12.09
CA TRP A 313 13.59 -13.07 -13.18
C TRP A 313 14.45 -14.30 -12.78
N LEU A 314 14.84 -14.44 -11.51
CA LEU A 314 15.49 -15.65 -10.97
C LEU A 314 14.53 -16.84 -10.79
N VAL A 315 13.22 -16.66 -10.92
CA VAL A 315 12.20 -17.71 -10.68
C VAL A 315 11.38 -18.01 -11.94
N LYS A 316 11.07 -17.02 -12.78
CA LYS A 316 10.30 -17.21 -14.02
C LYS A 316 11.00 -18.10 -15.06
N LYS A 317 12.33 -18.26 -14.98
CA LYS A 317 13.10 -19.10 -15.93
C LYS A 317 13.28 -20.56 -15.46
N PHE A 318 12.64 -20.95 -14.37
CA PHE A 318 12.83 -22.23 -13.69
C PHE A 318 11.50 -23.03 -13.59
N SER A 319 10.69 -23.01 -14.65
CA SER A 319 9.29 -23.42 -14.60
C SER A 319 8.97 -24.90 -14.71
N ASP A 320 9.89 -25.84 -14.97
CA ASP A 320 9.44 -27.22 -15.22
C ASP A 320 10.20 -28.35 -14.47
N THR A 321 11.34 -28.09 -13.83
CA THR A 321 12.05 -29.12 -13.03
C THR A 321 12.65 -28.62 -11.71
N SER A 322 12.70 -27.30 -11.52
CA SER A 322 13.45 -26.62 -10.44
C SER A 322 12.61 -26.19 -9.24
N ASP A 323 11.28 -26.22 -9.33
CA ASP A 323 10.40 -26.04 -8.16
C ASP A 323 10.67 -27.14 -7.11
N TYR A 324 11.05 -28.35 -7.55
CA TYR A 324 11.45 -29.45 -6.68
C TYR A 324 12.80 -29.22 -5.99
N PHE A 325 13.75 -28.57 -6.68
CA PHE A 325 15.08 -28.30 -6.13
C PHE A 325 15.05 -27.17 -5.10
N LEU A 326 14.33 -26.08 -5.38
CA LEU A 326 14.18 -24.98 -4.44
C LEU A 326 13.38 -25.42 -3.21
N SER A 327 12.33 -26.22 -3.39
CA SER A 327 11.58 -26.84 -2.29
C SER A 327 12.43 -27.81 -1.47
N PHE A 328 13.32 -28.57 -2.11
CA PHE A 328 14.26 -29.47 -1.43
C PHE A 328 15.26 -28.71 -0.55
N ILE A 329 15.90 -27.68 -1.09
CA ILE A 329 16.84 -26.85 -0.31
C ILE A 329 16.09 -26.11 0.80
N ALA A 330 14.94 -25.49 0.52
CA ALA A 330 14.07 -24.86 1.51
C ALA A 330 13.80 -25.79 2.71
N ALA A 331 13.61 -27.07 2.42
CA ALA A 331 13.25 -28.03 3.42
C ALA A 331 14.44 -28.62 4.19
N ILE A 332 15.63 -28.76 3.57
CA ILE A 332 16.90 -29.01 4.28
C ILE A 332 17.23 -27.85 5.22
N VAL A 333 17.10 -26.63 4.72
CA VAL A 333 17.30 -25.38 5.46
C VAL A 333 16.39 -25.35 6.69
N TRP A 334 15.11 -25.74 6.54
CA TRP A 334 14.20 -25.91 7.67
C TRP A 334 14.57 -27.03 8.62
N LEU A 335 15.00 -28.18 8.12
CA LEU A 335 15.47 -29.28 8.95
C LEU A 335 16.63 -28.81 9.85
N ILE A 336 17.55 -28.03 9.29
CA ILE A 336 18.66 -27.40 10.03
C ILE A 336 18.13 -26.44 11.09
N ILE A 337 17.18 -25.54 10.76
CA ILE A 337 16.56 -24.66 11.78
C ILE A 337 15.92 -25.51 12.87
N LEU A 338 15.17 -26.54 12.51
CA LEU A 338 14.42 -27.37 13.46
C LEU A 338 15.38 -28.12 14.39
N ILE A 339 16.49 -28.64 13.87
CA ILE A 339 17.56 -29.25 14.67
C ILE A 339 18.22 -28.22 15.59
N LEU A 340 18.62 -27.06 15.07
CA LEU A 340 19.28 -26.00 15.85
C LEU A 340 18.35 -25.35 16.90
N THR A 341 17.04 -25.36 16.65
CA THR A 341 16.03 -24.76 17.53
C THR A 341 15.41 -25.77 18.51
N CYS A 342 15.44 -27.07 18.22
CA CYS A 342 14.86 -28.10 19.07
C CYS A 342 15.95 -28.88 19.81
N ASN A 343 16.26 -28.47 21.04
CA ASN A 343 16.92 -29.38 21.96
C ASN A 343 15.97 -30.55 22.30
N TYR A 344 16.39 -31.75 21.88
CA TYR A 344 15.85 -33.06 22.26
C TYR A 344 14.34 -33.25 22.05
N SER A 345 13.90 -33.29 20.79
CA SER A 345 12.67 -34.02 20.42
C SER A 345 12.97 -34.84 19.17
N TYR A 346 13.44 -36.07 19.38
CA TYR A 346 13.97 -37.00 18.37
C TYR A 346 13.01 -37.38 17.24
N PHE A 347 11.77 -36.86 17.22
CA PHE A 347 10.72 -37.31 16.29
C PHE A 347 10.32 -36.26 15.24
N LEU A 348 10.36 -34.96 15.59
CA LEU A 348 9.90 -33.88 14.71
C LEU A 348 10.74 -33.67 13.43
N PRO A 349 12.09 -33.65 13.49
CA PRO A 349 12.93 -33.48 12.31
C PRO A 349 12.73 -34.60 11.27
N TYR A 350 12.43 -35.81 11.73
CA TYR A 350 12.26 -36.98 10.87
C TYR A 350 10.91 -36.96 10.15
N ILE A 351 9.84 -36.47 10.79
CA ILE A 351 8.54 -36.31 10.10
C ILE A 351 8.62 -35.22 9.02
N SER A 352 9.31 -34.10 9.29
CA SER A 352 9.56 -33.11 8.25
C SER A 352 10.39 -33.69 7.11
N TYR A 353 11.46 -34.46 7.40
CA TYR A 353 12.23 -35.19 6.38
C TYR A 353 11.37 -36.14 5.52
N ILE A 354 10.51 -36.95 6.14
CA ILE A 354 9.62 -37.89 5.44
C ILE A 354 8.60 -37.16 4.56
N SER A 355 8.07 -36.01 5.02
CA SER A 355 7.15 -35.19 4.23
C SER A 355 7.79 -34.59 2.98
N ILE A 356 9.10 -34.27 3.06
CA ILE A 356 9.91 -33.74 1.95
C ILE A 356 10.19 -34.82 0.92
N VAL A 357 10.61 -35.99 1.39
CA VAL A 357 10.85 -37.16 0.52
C VAL A 357 9.56 -37.58 -0.18
N GLY A 358 8.43 -37.58 0.52
CA GLY A 358 7.13 -37.90 -0.07
C GLY A 358 6.71 -36.93 -1.20
N TYR A 359 7.01 -35.63 -1.05
CA TYR A 359 6.72 -34.60 -2.06
C TYR A 359 7.54 -34.81 -3.34
N TRP A 360 8.81 -35.20 -3.19
CA TRP A 360 9.70 -35.53 -4.31
C TRP A 360 9.22 -36.72 -5.16
N PHE A 361 8.49 -37.67 -4.56
CA PHE A 361 7.92 -38.81 -5.27
C PHE A 361 6.48 -38.59 -5.77
N ASN A 362 5.99 -37.34 -5.78
CA ASN A 362 4.63 -37.00 -6.22
C ASN A 362 3.54 -37.85 -5.53
N ILE A 363 3.75 -38.23 -4.27
CA ILE A 363 2.77 -39.03 -3.54
C ILE A 363 1.54 -38.15 -3.27
N PRO A 364 0.32 -38.53 -3.72
CA PRO A 364 -0.89 -37.70 -3.60
C PRO A 364 -1.26 -37.33 -2.15
N HIS A 365 -0.70 -38.05 -1.19
CA HIS A 365 -0.95 -37.93 0.25
C HIS A 365 0.07 -37.03 1.01
N THR A 366 0.90 -36.28 0.29
CA THR A 366 1.96 -35.43 0.87
C THR A 366 1.44 -34.30 1.75
N LEU A 367 0.30 -33.71 1.40
CA LEU A 367 -0.40 -32.79 2.29
C LEU A 367 -0.88 -33.48 3.57
N SER A 368 -1.38 -34.71 3.50
CA SER A 368 -1.86 -35.44 4.69
C SER A 368 -0.74 -35.81 5.68
N ILE A 369 0.46 -36.15 5.20
CA ILE A 369 1.64 -36.37 6.07
C ILE A 369 2.06 -35.06 6.75
N TYR A 370 1.97 -33.94 6.02
CA TYR A 370 2.22 -32.62 6.55
C TYR A 370 1.19 -32.22 7.65
N TYR A 371 -0.10 -32.49 7.45
CA TYR A 371 -1.14 -32.30 8.46
C TYR A 371 -0.96 -33.20 9.67
N VAL A 372 -0.59 -34.47 9.49
CA VAL A 372 -0.27 -35.38 10.59
C VAL A 372 0.93 -34.86 11.37
N SER A 373 1.94 -34.28 10.71
CA SER A 373 3.08 -33.65 11.38
C SER A 373 2.67 -32.46 12.25
N ILE A 374 1.80 -31.57 11.74
CA ILE A 374 1.28 -30.42 12.50
C ILE A 374 0.36 -30.89 13.62
N MET A 375 -0.51 -31.87 13.38
CA MET A 375 -1.39 -32.45 14.40
C MET A 375 -0.59 -33.09 15.53
N ILE A 376 0.46 -33.87 15.21
CA ILE A 376 1.39 -34.42 16.20
C ILE A 376 2.07 -33.30 16.98
N GLN A 377 2.46 -32.21 16.33
CA GLN A 377 3.10 -31.06 16.98
C GLN A 377 2.13 -30.26 17.86
N ILE A 378 0.88 -30.06 17.42
CA ILE A 378 -0.22 -29.48 18.21
C ILE A 378 -0.50 -30.36 19.43
N CYS A 379 -0.65 -31.66 19.25
CA CYS A 379 -0.83 -32.61 20.36
C CYS A 379 0.36 -32.58 21.32
N PHE A 380 1.60 -32.51 20.80
CA PHE A 380 2.80 -32.42 21.63
C PHE A 380 2.87 -31.11 22.43
N VAL A 381 2.38 -29.99 21.87
CA VAL A 381 2.29 -28.69 22.55
C VAL A 381 1.16 -28.68 23.58
N LEU A 382 0.03 -29.32 23.30
CA LEU A 382 -1.05 -29.51 24.28
C LEU A 382 -0.59 -30.38 25.46
N LEU A 383 0.29 -31.36 25.21
CA LEU A 383 0.90 -32.20 26.24
C LEU A 383 2.06 -31.50 26.98
N ASN A 384 2.72 -30.51 26.37
CA ASN A 384 3.80 -29.73 26.95
C ASN A 384 3.69 -28.23 26.59
N PRO A 385 2.85 -27.46 27.32
CA PRO A 385 2.55 -26.07 26.99
C PRO A 385 3.75 -25.13 27.06
N SER A 386 4.87 -25.56 27.66
CA SER A 386 6.15 -24.81 27.68
C SER A 386 6.83 -24.68 26.30
N ARG A 387 6.32 -25.32 25.24
CA ARG A 387 6.93 -25.35 23.90
C ARG A 387 6.06 -24.74 22.79
N PHE A 388 5.28 -23.72 23.13
CA PHE A 388 4.41 -22.98 22.19
C PHE A 388 5.19 -22.31 21.03
N ASP A 389 6.48 -22.05 21.19
CA ASP A 389 7.36 -21.57 20.11
C ASP A 389 7.39 -22.56 18.94
N LYS A 390 7.46 -23.86 19.21
CA LYS A 390 7.48 -24.92 18.18
C LYS A 390 6.19 -24.99 17.38
N LEU A 391 5.04 -24.73 18.02
CA LEU A 391 3.74 -24.69 17.34
C LEU A 391 3.69 -23.55 16.33
N ILE A 392 4.11 -22.35 16.72
CA ILE A 392 4.08 -21.19 15.82
C ILE A 392 5.04 -21.39 14.64
N TYR A 393 6.24 -21.95 14.86
CA TYR A 393 7.14 -22.27 13.75
C TYR A 393 6.49 -23.22 12.74
N SER A 394 5.82 -24.28 13.22
CA SER A 394 5.14 -25.23 12.33
C SER A 394 3.99 -24.61 11.54
N ILE A 395 3.21 -23.73 12.17
CA ILE A 395 2.13 -23.00 11.51
C ILE A 395 2.70 -21.99 10.51
N LEU A 396 3.79 -21.30 10.83
CA LEU A 396 4.48 -20.41 9.88
C LEU A 396 4.99 -21.17 8.66
N ILE A 397 5.54 -22.38 8.83
CA ILE A 397 5.96 -23.20 7.68
C ILE A 397 4.77 -23.55 6.79
N PHE A 398 3.61 -23.83 7.41
CA PHE A 398 2.40 -24.23 6.71
C PHE A 398 1.76 -23.08 5.93
N VAL A 399 1.73 -21.92 6.58
CA VAL A 399 1.03 -20.73 6.10
C VAL A 399 1.88 -20.00 5.06
N VAL A 400 3.19 -19.89 5.32
CA VAL A 400 4.15 -19.13 4.51
C VAL A 400 4.70 -19.96 3.35
N GLY A 401 4.69 -21.28 3.44
CA GLY A 401 5.11 -22.14 2.32
C GLY A 401 6.61 -22.04 2.00
N TYR A 402 7.04 -22.80 1.00
CA TYR A 402 8.46 -23.08 0.74
C TYR A 402 9.29 -21.87 0.31
N ARG A 403 8.69 -20.83 -0.30
CA ARG A 403 9.44 -19.67 -0.82
C ARG A 403 10.07 -18.81 0.28
N PHE A 404 9.45 -18.74 1.45
CA PHE A 404 9.89 -17.85 2.55
C PHE A 404 10.69 -18.56 3.64
N SER A 405 10.75 -19.89 3.58
CA SER A 405 11.66 -20.71 4.38
C SER A 405 13.09 -20.16 4.42
N PHE A 406 13.61 -19.74 3.28
CA PHE A 406 14.95 -19.19 3.11
C PHE A 406 15.12 -17.83 3.77
N VAL A 407 14.15 -16.95 3.62
CA VAL A 407 14.19 -15.62 4.25
C VAL A 407 14.13 -15.78 5.77
N ILE A 408 13.28 -16.67 6.27
CA ILE A 408 13.15 -16.99 7.70
C ILE A 408 14.45 -17.65 8.23
N PHE A 409 15.12 -18.48 7.43
CA PHE A 409 16.42 -19.04 7.76
C PHE A 409 17.47 -17.96 7.95
N PHE A 410 17.63 -17.08 6.95
CA PHE A 410 18.58 -15.98 7.05
C PHE A 410 18.24 -15.04 8.22
N GLN A 411 16.95 -14.81 8.47
CA GLN A 411 16.48 -14.09 9.64
C GLN A 411 16.95 -14.76 10.93
N TYR A 412 16.77 -16.07 11.10
CA TYR A 412 17.24 -16.79 12.28
C TYR A 412 18.77 -16.65 12.48
N PHE A 413 19.56 -16.81 11.42
CA PHE A 413 21.02 -16.65 11.49
C PHE A 413 21.43 -15.22 11.88
N ILE A 414 20.78 -14.20 11.30
CA ILE A 414 21.00 -12.80 11.66
C ILE A 414 20.75 -12.59 13.15
N TYR A 415 19.63 -13.08 13.67
CA TYR A 415 19.29 -12.98 15.09
C TYR A 415 20.29 -13.71 15.99
N TYR A 416 20.75 -14.90 15.58
CA TYR A 416 21.74 -15.68 16.33
C TYR A 416 23.09 -14.95 16.46
N ILE A 417 23.54 -14.26 15.41
CA ILE A 417 24.80 -13.50 15.44
C ILE A 417 24.66 -12.28 16.35
N ILE A 418 23.52 -11.59 16.28
CA ILE A 418 23.21 -10.42 17.11
C ILE A 418 23.11 -10.79 18.59
N PHE A 419 22.53 -11.97 18.89
CA PHE A 419 22.35 -12.43 20.27
C PHE A 419 23.64 -12.41 21.10
N ASN A 420 24.76 -12.80 20.49
CA ASN A 420 26.05 -12.90 21.18
C ASN A 420 26.69 -11.53 21.53
N ASP A 421 26.06 -10.40 21.20
CA ASP A 421 26.57 -9.06 21.47
C ASP A 421 25.67 -8.29 22.45
N ASN A 422 26.20 -7.96 23.64
CA ASN A 422 25.52 -7.17 24.68
C ASN A 422 25.52 -5.65 24.38
N ASN A 423 25.18 -5.26 23.15
CA ASN A 423 25.23 -3.87 22.73
C ASN A 423 23.93 -3.10 23.08
N GLN A 424 24.06 -1.84 23.49
CA GLN A 424 22.94 -0.98 23.89
C GLN A 424 21.98 -0.62 22.73
N SER A 425 22.44 -0.71 21.48
CA SER A 425 21.67 -0.43 20.24
C SER A 425 20.88 -1.65 19.72
N VAL A 426 20.97 -2.80 20.38
CA VAL A 426 20.32 -4.05 19.94
C VAL A 426 18.80 -3.90 19.87
N SER A 427 18.17 -3.13 20.77
CA SER A 427 16.71 -2.90 20.71
C SER A 427 16.27 -2.17 19.45
N LEU A 428 17.04 -1.16 19.00
CA LEU A 428 16.75 -0.42 17.77
C LEU A 428 16.97 -1.31 16.54
N LEU A 429 18.08 -2.05 16.53
CA LEU A 429 18.40 -3.02 15.48
C LEU A 429 17.27 -4.06 15.32
N LEU A 430 16.82 -4.68 16.41
CA LEU A 430 15.75 -5.70 16.39
C LEU A 430 14.38 -5.13 16.03
N SER A 431 14.11 -3.86 16.36
CA SER A 431 12.87 -3.18 15.96
C SER A 431 12.85 -2.90 14.46
N ILE A 432 13.95 -2.38 13.89
CA ILE A 432 14.07 -2.10 12.45
C ILE A 432 14.16 -3.39 11.63
N LEU A 433 14.85 -4.42 12.14
CA LEU A 433 14.93 -5.73 11.47
C LEU A 433 13.54 -6.33 11.24
N ALA A 434 12.65 -6.24 12.22
CA ALA A 434 11.28 -6.77 12.07
C ALA A 434 10.52 -6.10 10.93
N ASP A 435 10.66 -4.78 10.78
CA ASP A 435 10.02 -4.03 9.68
C ASP A 435 10.70 -4.36 8.35
N TYR A 436 12.02 -4.53 8.32
CA TYR A 436 12.73 -4.97 7.11
C TYR A 436 12.28 -6.37 6.66
N PHE A 437 12.06 -7.31 7.59
CA PHE A 437 11.63 -8.66 7.26
C PHE A 437 10.18 -8.76 6.77
N PHE A 438 9.33 -7.77 7.09
CA PHE A 438 8.06 -7.60 6.39
C PHE A 438 8.28 -7.43 4.87
N TYR A 439 9.22 -6.56 4.48
CA TYR A 439 9.57 -6.36 3.07
C TYR A 439 10.37 -7.53 2.47
N ALA A 440 11.31 -8.11 3.21
CA ALA A 440 12.15 -9.22 2.73
C ALA A 440 11.34 -10.51 2.50
N THR A 441 10.18 -10.65 3.14
CA THR A 441 9.19 -11.70 2.84
C THR A 441 8.28 -11.31 1.66
N GLY A 442 8.62 -10.25 0.93
CA GLY A 442 7.95 -9.77 -0.27
C GLY A 442 6.57 -9.15 0.00
N HIS A 443 6.31 -8.69 1.21
CA HIS A 443 5.10 -7.92 1.50
C HIS A 443 5.34 -6.43 1.22
N GLN A 444 4.24 -5.74 0.98
CA GLN A 444 4.19 -4.31 0.75
C GLN A 444 2.97 -3.77 1.51
N PRO A 445 3.02 -2.52 2.01
CA PRO A 445 1.93 -1.95 2.78
C PRO A 445 0.80 -1.46 1.85
N VAL A 446 0.25 -2.36 1.03
CA VAL A 446 -0.83 -2.09 0.07
C VAL A 446 -1.83 -3.25 0.13
N LEU A 447 -3.12 -2.93 0.26
CA LEU A 447 -4.16 -3.96 0.43
C LEU A 447 -4.26 -4.92 -0.76
N SER A 448 -4.02 -4.44 -1.98
CA SER A 448 -4.04 -5.27 -3.20
C SER A 448 -2.89 -6.26 -3.29
N GLN A 449 -1.81 -6.05 -2.53
CA GLN A 449 -0.63 -6.93 -2.51
C GLN A 449 -0.67 -7.94 -1.35
N ILE A 450 -1.76 -7.98 -0.58
CA ILE A 450 -1.98 -9.04 0.41
C ILE A 450 -2.07 -10.38 -0.31
N ARG A 451 -1.30 -11.37 0.16
CA ARG A 451 -1.29 -12.70 -0.43
C ARG A 451 -2.42 -13.56 0.12
N TRP A 452 -3.57 -13.43 -0.51
CA TRP A 452 -4.76 -14.19 -0.15
C TRP A 452 -4.60 -15.72 -0.32
N THR A 453 -3.59 -16.18 -1.05
CA THR A 453 -3.27 -17.61 -1.18
C THR A 453 -3.02 -18.31 0.16
N ALA A 454 -2.52 -17.58 1.17
CA ALA A 454 -2.32 -18.11 2.53
C ALA A 454 -3.65 -18.54 3.21
N ALA A 455 -4.78 -17.97 2.80
CA ALA A 455 -6.11 -18.38 3.29
C ALA A 455 -6.61 -19.70 2.67
N PHE A 456 -5.97 -20.22 1.62
CA PHE A 456 -6.44 -21.39 0.89
C PHE A 456 -5.37 -22.48 0.81
N PRO A 457 -4.92 -23.06 1.95
CA PRO A 457 -4.12 -24.27 1.88
C PRO A 457 -4.98 -25.37 1.24
N THR A 458 -4.49 -25.96 0.15
CA THR A 458 -5.23 -26.84 -0.77
C THR A 458 -5.66 -28.18 -0.14
N LEU A 459 -6.72 -28.21 0.67
CA LEU A 459 -7.29 -29.44 1.22
C LEU A 459 -8.33 -30.07 0.29
N ASN A 460 -7.88 -30.65 -0.82
CA ASN A 460 -8.73 -31.53 -1.64
C ASN A 460 -8.56 -33.00 -1.22
N SER A 461 -8.76 -33.31 0.06
CA SER A 461 -8.78 -34.70 0.53
C SER A 461 -10.12 -35.06 1.16
N SER A 462 -10.77 -36.08 0.62
CA SER A 462 -11.99 -36.72 1.15
C SER A 462 -11.80 -37.34 2.54
N ILE A 463 -10.56 -37.46 3.01
CA ILE A 463 -10.17 -38.23 4.20
C ILE A 463 -10.42 -37.47 5.51
N ASN A 464 -10.74 -36.16 5.50
CA ASN A 464 -10.97 -35.44 6.77
C ASN A 464 -11.92 -34.23 6.63
N ILE A 465 -13.23 -34.50 6.49
CA ILE A 465 -14.29 -33.49 6.36
C ILE A 465 -14.23 -32.47 7.51
N TYR A 466 -14.04 -32.91 8.76
CA TYR A 466 -13.98 -32.01 9.92
C TYR A 466 -12.78 -31.06 9.89
N LEU A 467 -11.60 -31.55 9.51
CA LEU A 467 -10.40 -30.71 9.38
C LEU A 467 -10.58 -29.68 8.25
N SER A 468 -11.19 -30.10 7.13
CA SER A 468 -11.50 -29.21 6.02
C SER A 468 -12.49 -28.11 6.44
N LEU A 469 -13.49 -28.43 7.27
CA LEU A 469 -14.46 -27.45 7.77
C LEU A 469 -13.80 -26.41 8.69
N ILE A 470 -12.92 -26.85 9.60
CA ILE A 470 -12.21 -25.95 10.52
C ILE A 470 -11.27 -25.01 9.74
N ILE A 471 -10.48 -25.56 8.82
CA ILE A 471 -9.52 -24.77 8.03
C ILE A 471 -10.23 -23.83 7.05
N ASN A 472 -11.39 -24.22 6.55
CA ASN A 472 -12.20 -23.36 5.68
C ASN A 472 -13.02 -22.30 6.44
N SER A 473 -12.96 -22.27 7.77
CA SER A 473 -13.60 -21.19 8.54
C SER A 473 -12.93 -19.84 8.25
N LEU A 474 -13.75 -18.78 8.15
CA LEU A 474 -13.26 -17.42 7.88
C LEU A 474 -12.23 -16.95 8.92
N ILE A 475 -12.39 -17.37 10.18
CA ILE A 475 -11.49 -17.02 11.28
C ILE A 475 -10.10 -17.64 11.05
N VAL A 476 -10.03 -18.93 10.76
CA VAL A 476 -8.74 -19.62 10.55
C VAL A 476 -8.02 -19.07 9.32
N ARG A 477 -8.75 -18.83 8.22
CA ARG A 477 -8.21 -18.20 7.02
C ARG A 477 -7.65 -16.80 7.28
N GLY A 478 -8.38 -15.99 8.06
CA GLY A 478 -7.93 -14.68 8.50
C GLY A 478 -6.65 -14.75 9.34
N ILE A 479 -6.57 -15.70 10.27
CA ILE A 479 -5.37 -15.95 11.08
C ILE A 479 -4.18 -16.30 10.19
N PHE A 480 -4.36 -17.14 9.16
CA PHE A 480 -3.28 -17.48 8.23
C PHE A 480 -2.78 -16.27 7.47
N ILE A 481 -3.66 -15.43 6.92
CA ILE A 481 -3.24 -14.19 6.25
C ILE A 481 -2.47 -13.27 7.20
N ILE A 482 -2.91 -13.17 8.46
CA ILE A 482 -2.24 -12.35 9.47
C ILE A 482 -0.84 -12.90 9.81
N ILE A 483 -0.74 -14.21 10.03
CA ILE A 483 0.53 -14.88 10.33
C ILE A 483 1.51 -14.75 9.16
N GLU A 484 1.01 -14.88 7.93
CA GLU A 484 1.77 -14.67 6.69
C GLU A 484 2.36 -13.26 6.63
N THR A 485 1.44 -12.28 6.67
CA THR A 485 1.73 -10.87 6.41
C THR A 485 2.64 -10.28 7.48
N PHE A 486 2.47 -10.69 8.73
CA PHE A 486 3.22 -10.15 9.88
C PHE A 486 4.23 -11.15 10.47
N SER A 487 4.68 -12.11 9.65
CA SER A 487 5.64 -13.13 10.03
C SER A 487 6.96 -12.54 10.57
N GLY A 488 7.46 -11.45 9.99
CA GLY A 488 8.65 -10.75 10.47
C GLY A 488 8.52 -10.23 11.90
N GLN A 489 7.37 -9.64 12.25
CA GLN A 489 7.05 -9.13 13.58
C GLN A 489 6.86 -10.26 14.59
N ILE A 490 6.18 -11.34 14.20
CA ILE A 490 5.95 -12.52 15.04
C ILE A 490 7.28 -13.23 15.35
N LEU A 491 8.08 -13.50 14.32
CA LEU A 491 9.38 -14.19 14.46
C LEU A 491 10.36 -13.40 15.31
N ASN A 492 10.35 -12.06 15.24
CA ASN A 492 11.16 -11.21 16.10
C ASN A 492 10.91 -11.51 17.59
N VAL A 493 9.64 -11.64 17.99
CA VAL A 493 9.25 -11.95 19.37
C VAL A 493 9.76 -13.34 19.78
N ILE A 494 9.58 -14.33 18.90
CA ILE A 494 9.98 -15.72 19.18
C ILE A 494 11.51 -15.84 19.31
N PHE A 495 12.27 -15.22 18.39
CA PHE A 495 13.74 -15.25 18.45
C PHE A 495 14.28 -14.57 19.71
N ILE A 496 13.72 -13.42 20.09
CA ILE A 496 14.10 -12.74 21.34
C ILE A 496 13.90 -13.67 22.55
N ARG A 497 12.73 -14.33 22.62
CA ARG A 497 12.38 -15.21 23.74
C ARG A 497 13.20 -16.48 23.80
N LYS A 498 13.59 -16.99 22.64
CA LYS A 498 14.41 -18.19 22.52
C LYS A 498 15.87 -17.93 22.89
N MET A 499 16.41 -16.81 22.44
CA MET A 499 17.85 -16.55 22.54
C MET A 499 18.21 -15.85 23.86
N TYR A 500 17.45 -14.82 24.28
CA TYR A 500 17.78 -14.06 25.49
C TYR A 500 17.29 -14.72 26.77
N GLN A 501 18.00 -14.55 27.89
CA GLN A 501 17.51 -15.01 29.20
C GLN A 501 16.34 -14.14 29.69
N LYS A 502 15.39 -14.72 30.44
CA LYS A 502 14.14 -14.07 30.89
C LYS A 502 14.34 -12.68 31.49
N LYS A 503 15.38 -12.47 32.33
CA LYS A 503 15.68 -11.17 32.93
C LYS A 503 15.98 -10.08 31.89
N TYR A 504 16.70 -10.43 30.82
CA TYR A 504 17.05 -9.49 29.74
C TYR A 504 15.91 -9.30 28.73
N GLN A 505 15.07 -10.33 28.52
CA GLN A 505 13.91 -10.24 27.62
C GLN A 505 12.98 -9.10 28.02
N THR A 506 12.60 -9.02 29.31
CA THR A 506 11.67 -8.00 29.81
C THR A 506 12.20 -6.58 29.57
N GLU A 507 13.48 -6.34 29.85
CA GLU A 507 14.10 -5.04 29.60
C GLU A 507 14.22 -4.73 28.10
N LEU A 508 14.52 -5.74 27.28
CA LEU A 508 14.63 -5.58 25.83
C LEU A 508 13.26 -5.23 25.21
N PHE A 509 12.19 -5.92 25.61
CA PHE A 509 10.84 -5.64 25.12
C PHE A 509 10.38 -4.23 25.53
N LYS A 510 10.63 -3.77 26.77
CA LYS A 510 10.32 -2.38 27.16
C LYS A 510 10.97 -1.36 26.22
N LYS A 511 12.24 -1.56 25.87
CA LYS A 511 12.97 -0.68 24.94
C LYS A 511 12.41 -0.74 23.53
N ILE A 512 12.08 -1.92 23.04
CA ILE A 512 11.47 -2.12 21.72
C ILE A 512 10.08 -1.46 21.66
N LEU A 513 9.30 -1.52 22.74
CA LEU A 513 7.97 -0.88 22.83
C LEU A 513 8.06 0.63 22.66
N ILE A 514 9.02 1.29 23.33
CA ILE A 514 9.26 2.74 23.17
C ILE A 514 9.52 3.09 21.70
N ILE A 515 10.38 2.31 21.04
CA ILE A 515 10.76 2.53 19.64
C ILE A 515 9.56 2.29 18.72
N ASP A 516 8.80 1.22 18.92
CA ASP A 516 7.63 0.90 18.10
C ASP A 516 6.49 1.92 18.28
N CYS A 517 6.27 2.42 19.50
CA CYS A 517 5.34 3.51 19.79
C CYS A 517 5.74 4.79 19.06
N PHE A 518 7.04 5.14 19.07
CA PHE A 518 7.55 6.30 18.34
C PHE A 518 7.33 6.17 16.83
N LYS A 519 7.66 5.02 16.24
CA LYS A 519 7.39 4.75 14.81
C LYS A 519 5.90 4.88 14.47
N LEU A 520 5.02 4.31 15.28
CA LEU A 520 3.57 4.41 15.08
C LEU A 520 3.08 5.86 15.17
N MET A 521 3.55 6.61 16.17
CA MET A 521 3.22 8.02 16.34
C MET A 521 3.60 8.87 15.13
N ILE A 522 4.80 8.65 14.59
CA ILE A 522 5.27 9.35 13.38
C ILE A 522 4.40 9.01 12.17
N THR A 523 4.13 7.72 11.93
CA THR A 523 3.32 7.34 10.77
C THR A 523 1.91 7.92 10.86
N SER A 524 1.30 7.95 12.04
CA SER A 524 0.01 8.61 12.27
C SER A 524 0.07 10.13 12.06
N LEU A 525 1.14 10.78 12.55
CA LEU A 525 1.36 12.21 12.35
C LEU A 525 1.55 12.55 10.85
N SER A 526 2.28 11.70 10.11
CA SER A 526 2.47 11.87 8.66
C SER A 526 1.15 11.81 7.89
N VAL A 527 0.28 10.86 8.23
CA VAL A 527 -1.07 10.75 7.63
C VAL A 527 -1.92 11.98 7.95
N PHE A 528 -1.82 12.53 9.16
CA PHE A 528 -2.54 13.74 9.53
C PHE A 528 -2.04 14.97 8.77
N ILE A 529 -0.72 15.17 8.70
CA ILE A 529 -0.11 16.31 8.00
C ILE A 529 -0.42 16.23 6.50
N LEU A 530 -0.26 15.05 5.91
CA LEU A 530 -0.43 14.78 4.48
C LEU A 530 -1.85 14.36 4.10
N ARG A 531 -2.86 14.64 4.94
CA ARG A 531 -4.26 14.24 4.71
C ARG A 531 -4.91 14.83 3.45
N ARG A 532 -4.29 15.86 2.85
CA ARG A 532 -4.75 16.45 1.59
C ARG A 532 -3.87 16.09 0.40
N HIS A 533 -2.76 15.38 0.65
CA HIS A 533 -1.86 14.95 -0.39
C HIS A 533 -2.53 13.88 -1.27
N LEU A 534 -2.33 13.96 -2.59
CA LEU A 534 -2.94 13.06 -3.59
C LEU A 534 -2.75 11.57 -3.23
N MET A 535 -1.55 11.22 -2.76
CA MET A 535 -1.16 9.85 -2.38
C MET A 535 -1.59 9.40 -0.96
N LEU A 536 -2.46 10.14 -0.25
CA LEU A 536 -2.90 9.78 1.10
C LEU A 536 -3.39 8.32 1.18
N TRP A 537 -4.33 7.94 0.30
CA TRP A 537 -4.99 6.64 0.35
C TRP A 537 -4.17 5.53 -0.31
N LYS A 538 -3.24 5.86 -1.21
CA LYS A 538 -2.39 4.89 -1.92
C LYS A 538 -1.09 4.56 -1.16
N ILE A 539 -0.56 5.52 -0.40
CA ILE A 539 0.77 5.41 0.24
C ILE A 539 0.68 5.59 1.76
N PHE A 540 0.29 6.76 2.24
CA PHE A 540 0.45 7.13 3.65
C PHE A 540 -0.50 6.35 4.58
N CYS A 541 -1.79 6.30 4.25
CA CYS A 541 -2.81 5.62 5.05
C CYS A 541 -2.59 4.09 5.10
N PRO A 542 -2.33 3.40 3.97
CA PRO A 542 -1.93 1.99 4.00
C PRO A 542 -0.68 1.75 4.84
N ARG A 543 0.37 2.58 4.70
CA ARG A 543 1.58 2.43 5.52
C ARG A 543 1.30 2.51 7.02
N PHE A 544 0.50 3.50 7.45
CA PHE A 544 0.03 3.62 8.83
C PHE A 544 -0.79 2.42 9.29
N LEU A 545 -1.73 1.95 8.46
CA LEU A 545 -2.58 0.79 8.78
C LEU A 545 -1.75 -0.47 9.03
N PHE A 546 -0.79 -0.79 8.14
CA PHE A 546 0.09 -1.93 8.33
C PHE A 546 1.01 -1.76 9.54
N GLN A 547 1.51 -0.54 9.82
CA GLN A 547 2.30 -0.26 11.02
C GLN A 547 1.48 -0.50 12.31
N LEU A 548 0.22 -0.07 12.32
CA LEU A 548 -0.71 -0.25 13.44
C LEU A 548 -1.04 -1.73 13.68
N ILE A 549 -1.40 -2.45 12.62
CA ILE A 549 -1.74 -3.88 12.72
C ILE A 549 -0.50 -4.68 13.14
N GLY A 550 0.67 -4.40 12.55
CA GLY A 550 1.94 -5.02 12.93
C GLY A 550 2.33 -4.74 14.39
N PHE A 551 2.08 -3.51 14.88
CA PHE A 551 2.25 -3.16 16.29
C PHE A 551 1.34 -4.02 17.18
N ILE A 552 0.04 -4.08 16.89
CA ILE A 552 -0.93 -4.85 17.67
C ILE A 552 -0.54 -6.32 17.73
N ILE A 553 -0.22 -6.94 16.58
CA ILE A 553 0.15 -8.35 16.50
C ILE A 553 1.41 -8.63 17.30
N LYS A 554 2.46 -7.82 17.10
CA LYS A 554 3.72 -8.00 17.82
C LYS A 554 3.51 -7.99 19.33
N TRP A 555 2.77 -7.00 19.84
CA TRP A 555 2.55 -6.83 21.28
C TRP A 555 1.56 -7.83 21.86
N LEU A 556 0.56 -8.26 21.09
CA LEU A 556 -0.31 -9.38 21.45
C LEU A 556 0.49 -10.68 21.59
N PHE A 557 1.41 -10.98 20.66
CA PHE A 557 2.32 -12.12 20.79
C PHE A 557 3.29 -11.97 21.96
N VAL A 558 3.84 -10.77 22.21
CA VAL A 558 4.64 -10.53 23.43
C VAL A 558 3.80 -10.84 24.66
N PHE A 559 2.55 -10.41 24.74
CA PHE A 559 1.69 -10.70 25.89
C PHE A 559 1.39 -12.19 26.07
N LEU A 560 0.88 -12.84 25.02
CA LEU A 560 0.49 -14.27 25.03
C LEU A 560 1.64 -15.19 25.44
N THR A 561 2.84 -14.78 25.08
CA THR A 561 4.02 -15.61 25.26
C THR A 561 4.66 -15.37 26.65
N THR A 562 4.27 -14.36 27.44
CA THR A 562 4.91 -13.98 28.74
C THR A 562 5.04 -15.10 29.77
N LYS A 563 4.14 -16.11 29.73
CA LYS A 563 4.15 -17.25 30.65
C LYS A 563 5.02 -18.44 30.18
N LEU A 564 5.57 -18.38 28.98
CA LEU A 564 6.61 -19.30 28.47
C LEU A 564 7.97 -18.82 28.96
#